data_AF-A0A8T2GR93-F1
#
_entry.id   AF-A0A8T2GR93-F1
#
_cell.length_a   1.000
_cell.length_b   1.000
_cell.length_c   1.000
_cell.angle_alpha   90.00
_cell.angle_beta   90.00
_cell.angle_gamma   90.00
#
_symmetry.space_group_name_H-M   'P 1'
#
loop_
_entity.id
_entity.type
_entity.pdbx_description
1 polymer ?
#
loop_
_entity_poly.entity_id
_entity_poly.type
_entity_poly.pdbx_seq_one_letter_code
_entity_poly.pdbx_strand_id
1 'polypeptide(L)'
;MGSFLGHVLPGFAFVALGLWHLFNNIKLFCLHPNTFSSSTWFPISKLRHLELYLIMLSSTASISMELFIGPRRHHPFDVDGTIPSNHLHNFEHSSISMSFLVYAVLALVLDRARPRAAASEGLTMLAAAAAFSQQLLLFHFHSTDHMGVEGQYHVILQVVIFVSLLTTIMGIFLPKSFLVSLVRSSSIAFQGVWLIVIGCMLYRPSLIPKGCYIHDEGRHIIVKCSTEEALHRAKSLVNLEFSWLFVTNTLFVVTLYLILDRVYGENVEYSSLTTNNQTYQDDEEQHFESKSTQKTSFVQMGKLVGHGQKM
;
A
#
# COMPACT_ATOMS: atom_id res chain seq x y z
N MET A 1 2.56 18.15 15.79
CA MET A 1 1.37 19.04 16.03
C MET A 1 0.34 18.98 14.89
N GLY A 2 -0.96 18.99 15.21
CA GLY A 2 -2.02 19.15 14.21
C GLY A 2 -1.94 20.49 13.49
N SER A 3 -1.63 20.49 12.20
CA SER A 3 -1.60 21.69 11.36
C SER A 3 -2.13 21.36 9.97
N PHE A 4 -2.50 22.39 9.19
CA PHE A 4 -2.91 22.21 7.80
C PHE A 4 -1.88 21.37 7.00
N LEU A 5 -0.62 21.80 7.00
CA LEU A 5 0.46 21.09 6.29
C LEU A 5 0.78 19.73 6.93
N GLY A 6 0.71 19.63 8.26
CA GLY A 6 0.93 18.38 8.99
C GLY A 6 -0.07 17.28 8.64
N HIS A 7 -1.27 17.61 8.15
CA HIS A 7 -2.24 16.64 7.65
C HIS A 7 -2.14 16.43 6.14
N VAL A 8 -2.08 17.53 5.37
CA VAL A 8 -2.14 17.47 3.91
C VAL A 8 -0.91 16.80 3.30
N LEU A 9 0.30 17.08 3.81
CA LEU A 9 1.53 16.53 3.25
C LEU A 9 1.65 15.00 3.46
N PRO A 10 1.45 14.45 4.67
CA PRO A 10 1.34 13.01 4.83
C PRO A 10 0.17 12.43 4.03
N GLY A 11 -0.94 13.15 3.94
CA GLY A 11 -2.09 12.76 3.13
C GLY A 11 -1.73 12.47 1.67
N PHE A 12 -1.00 13.37 1.00
CA PHE A 12 -0.50 13.14 -0.36
C PHE A 12 0.43 11.92 -0.45
N ALA A 13 1.32 11.72 0.53
CA ALA A 13 2.22 10.57 0.56
C ALA A 13 1.44 9.25 0.64
N PHE A 14 0.43 9.16 1.52
CA PHE A 14 -0.43 7.99 1.66
C PHE A 14 -1.31 7.75 0.42
N VAL A 15 -1.85 8.80 -0.21
CA VAL A 15 -2.57 8.67 -1.49
C VAL A 15 -1.66 8.10 -2.56
N ALA A 16 -0.46 8.68 -2.75
CA ALA A 16 0.47 8.24 -3.77
C ALA A 16 0.90 6.78 -3.56
N LEU A 17 1.26 6.42 -2.32
CA LEU A 17 1.65 5.06 -1.95
C LEU A 17 0.51 4.06 -2.12
N GLY A 18 -0.68 4.39 -1.63
CA GLY A 18 -1.86 3.54 -1.72
C GLY A 18 -2.31 3.30 -3.17
N LEU A 19 -2.32 4.34 -4.01
CA LEU A 19 -2.62 4.22 -5.44
C LEU A 19 -1.55 3.42 -6.18
N TRP A 20 -0.28 3.62 -5.85
CA TRP A 20 0.82 2.83 -6.37
C TRP A 20 0.66 1.34 -6.04
N HIS A 21 0.33 1.01 -4.79
CA HIS A 21 0.05 -0.37 -4.40
C HIS A 21 -1.20 -0.92 -5.08
N LEU A 22 -2.26 -0.12 -5.17
CA LEU A 22 -3.54 -0.53 -5.74
C LEU A 22 -3.37 -0.90 -7.22
N PHE A 23 -2.73 -0.01 -8.00
CA PHE A 23 -2.42 -0.25 -9.40
C PHE A 23 -1.58 -1.51 -9.60
N ASN A 24 -0.49 -1.68 -8.84
CA ASN A 24 0.40 -2.81 -9.02
C ASN A 24 -0.22 -4.14 -8.59
N ASN A 25 -1.03 -4.19 -7.52
CA ASN A 25 -1.75 -5.41 -7.13
C ASN A 25 -2.76 -5.81 -8.21
N ILE A 26 -3.55 -4.87 -8.74
CA ILE A 26 -4.51 -5.15 -9.83
C ILE A 26 -3.76 -5.63 -11.07
N LYS A 27 -2.73 -4.90 -11.51
CA LYS A 27 -1.92 -5.28 -12.67
C LYS A 27 -1.32 -6.68 -12.51
N LEU A 28 -0.73 -6.98 -11.35
CA LEU A 28 -0.11 -8.29 -11.09
C LEU A 28 -1.15 -9.41 -11.12
N PHE A 29 -2.35 -9.16 -10.56
CA PHE A 29 -3.44 -10.11 -10.58
C PHE A 29 -3.96 -10.36 -12.00
N CYS A 30 -4.19 -9.30 -12.80
CA CYS A 30 -4.64 -9.44 -14.19
C CYS A 30 -3.61 -10.17 -15.06
N LEU A 31 -2.31 -9.94 -14.85
CA LEU A 31 -1.25 -10.63 -15.60
C LEU A 31 -1.08 -12.10 -15.18
N HIS A 32 -1.22 -12.38 -13.88
CA HIS A 32 -0.85 -13.67 -13.29
C HIS A 32 -1.85 -14.13 -12.21
N PRO A 33 -3.12 -14.42 -12.58
CA PRO A 33 -4.18 -14.67 -11.59
C PRO A 33 -3.92 -15.93 -10.75
N ASN A 34 -3.34 -16.98 -11.34
CA ASN A 34 -3.09 -18.27 -10.66
C ASN A 34 -1.86 -18.25 -9.73
N THR A 35 -0.93 -17.32 -9.93
CA THR A 35 0.32 -17.22 -9.16
C THR A 35 0.43 -15.91 -8.40
N PHE A 36 -0.67 -15.18 -8.26
CA PHE A 36 -0.72 -13.93 -7.52
C PHE A 36 -0.23 -14.11 -6.08
N SER A 37 0.64 -13.18 -5.64
CA SER A 37 1.05 -13.05 -4.25
C SER A 37 1.02 -11.58 -3.84
N SER A 38 0.49 -11.34 -2.65
CA SER A 38 0.35 -10.03 -2.03
C SER A 38 1.71 -9.50 -1.62
N SER A 39 2.04 -8.29 -2.08
CA SER A 39 3.27 -7.59 -1.68
C SER A 39 2.96 -6.30 -0.93
N THR A 40 3.84 -5.91 -0.02
CA THR A 40 3.77 -4.62 0.70
C THR A 40 4.53 -3.50 0.00
N TRP A 41 5.32 -3.82 -1.03
CA TRP A 41 6.05 -2.84 -1.85
C TRP A 41 6.29 -3.39 -3.26
N PHE A 42 6.49 -2.51 -4.24
CA PHE A 42 6.64 -2.89 -5.65
C PHE A 42 7.90 -2.34 -6.31
N PRO A 43 8.62 -3.16 -7.08
CA PRO A 43 9.85 -2.72 -7.72
C PRO A 43 9.60 -1.88 -8.97
N ILE A 44 10.47 -0.88 -9.19
CA ILE A 44 10.50 -0.06 -10.40
C ILE A 44 11.71 -0.45 -11.26
N SER A 45 11.53 -0.48 -12.59
CA SER A 45 12.50 -1.04 -13.55
C SER A 45 13.94 -0.52 -13.39
N LYS A 46 14.13 0.80 -13.26
CA LYS A 46 15.47 1.42 -13.12
C LYS A 46 15.94 1.54 -11.67
N LEU A 47 15.02 1.60 -10.72
CA LEU A 47 15.28 1.81 -9.30
C LEU A 47 14.41 0.84 -8.51
N ARG A 48 14.87 -0.42 -8.39
CA ARG A 48 14.11 -1.53 -7.78
C ARG A 48 13.52 -1.13 -6.43
N HIS A 49 14.26 -0.44 -5.58
CA HIS A 49 13.83 -0.08 -4.22
C HIS A 49 13.35 1.37 -4.09
N LEU A 50 12.97 2.04 -5.18
CA LEU A 50 12.59 3.46 -5.15
C LEU A 50 11.48 3.76 -4.13
N GLU A 51 10.44 2.92 -4.10
CA GLU A 51 9.35 3.05 -3.12
C GLU A 51 9.89 3.05 -1.68
N LEU A 52 10.71 2.07 -1.32
CA LEU A 52 11.30 1.97 0.01
C LEU A 52 12.20 3.17 0.33
N TYR A 53 12.98 3.65 -0.63
CA TYR A 53 13.80 4.85 -0.45
C TYR A 53 12.96 6.11 -0.25
N LEU A 54 11.83 6.26 -0.94
CA LEU A 54 10.90 7.36 -0.74
C LEU A 54 10.22 7.29 0.63
N ILE A 55 9.86 6.09 1.10
CA ILE A 55 9.34 5.90 2.47
C ILE A 55 10.42 6.28 3.49
N MET A 56 11.65 5.78 3.35
CA MET A 56 12.75 6.14 4.23
C MET A 56 12.99 7.66 4.26
N LEU A 57 13.09 8.30 3.09
CA LEU A 57 13.33 9.74 2.99
C LEU A 57 12.20 10.55 3.61
N SER A 58 10.94 10.21 3.31
CA SER A 58 9.77 10.90 3.86
C SER A 58 9.63 10.71 5.37
N SER A 59 9.87 9.51 5.88
CA SER A 59 9.89 9.23 7.31
C SER A 59 11.01 9.98 8.04
N THR A 60 12.23 9.99 7.50
CA THR A 60 13.35 10.76 8.07
C THR A 60 13.09 12.26 8.03
N ALA A 61 12.53 12.77 6.93
CA ALA A 61 12.13 14.17 6.83
C ALA A 61 11.04 14.52 7.86
N SER A 62 10.04 13.65 8.03
CA SER A 62 8.96 13.82 9.02
C SER A 62 9.50 13.87 10.46
N ILE A 63 10.38 12.93 10.83
CA ILE A 63 11.06 12.94 12.14
C ILE A 63 11.86 14.24 12.33
N SER A 64 12.57 14.67 11.28
CA SER A 64 13.36 15.90 11.33
C SER A 64 12.49 17.14 11.52
N MET A 65 11.33 17.18 10.83
CA MET A 65 10.36 18.24 10.94
C MET A 65 9.74 18.32 12.33
N GLU A 66 9.37 17.18 12.93
CA GLU A 66 8.72 17.16 14.25
C GLU A 66 9.72 17.41 15.40
N LEU A 67 10.97 16.92 15.34
CA LEU A 67 11.91 17.04 16.47
C LEU A 67 12.88 18.21 16.39
N PHE A 68 13.26 18.65 15.18
CA PHE A 68 14.38 19.59 15.01
C PHE A 68 14.03 20.84 14.22
N ILE A 69 13.11 20.79 13.25
CA ILE A 69 12.83 21.95 12.38
C ILE A 69 11.58 22.71 12.85
N GLY A 70 10.50 22.01 13.16
CA GLY A 70 9.22 22.59 13.58
C GLY A 70 9.20 23.19 14.99
N PRO A 71 9.82 22.56 16.01
CA PRO A 71 9.81 23.08 17.37
C PRO A 71 10.52 24.44 17.51
N ARG A 72 10.00 25.30 18.40
CA ARG A 72 10.67 26.55 18.77
C ARG A 72 12.03 26.21 19.40
N ARG A 73 13.09 26.91 18.97
CA ARG A 73 14.51 26.67 19.32
C ARG A 73 15.19 25.49 18.61
N HIS A 74 14.51 24.77 17.71
CA HIS A 74 15.11 23.72 16.89
C HIS A 74 15.80 22.57 17.68
N HIS A 75 15.38 22.33 18.92
CA HIS A 75 15.85 21.22 19.75
C HIS A 75 14.66 20.59 20.50
N PRO A 76 14.67 19.26 20.70
CA PRO A 76 13.52 18.57 21.26
C PRO A 76 13.47 18.55 22.80
N PHE A 77 14.58 18.82 23.49
CA PHE A 77 14.71 18.74 24.95
C PHE A 77 14.73 20.13 25.61
N ASP A 78 14.39 20.26 26.89
CA ASP A 78 14.61 21.50 27.64
C ASP A 78 16.08 21.62 28.10
N VAL A 79 16.43 22.75 28.73
CA VAL A 79 17.78 23.03 29.27
C VAL A 79 18.21 22.00 30.32
N ASP A 80 17.24 21.42 31.04
CA ASP A 80 17.49 20.37 32.04
C ASP A 80 17.57 18.95 31.44
N GLY A 81 17.40 18.82 30.12
CA GLY A 81 17.41 17.55 29.40
C GLY A 81 16.09 16.78 29.40
N THR A 82 15.03 17.31 30.01
CA THR A 82 13.69 16.71 29.97
C THR A 82 13.00 16.97 28.63
N ILE A 83 11.92 16.23 28.33
CA ILE A 83 11.07 16.53 27.17
C ILE A 83 10.02 17.55 27.59
N PRO A 84 10.01 18.77 27.02
CA PRO A 84 8.99 19.76 27.30
C PRO A 84 7.59 19.22 26.97
N SER A 85 6.60 19.57 27.78
CA SER A 85 5.21 19.11 27.57
C SER A 85 4.64 19.51 26.21
N ASN A 86 5.06 20.67 25.66
CA ASN A 86 4.68 21.14 24.33
C ASN A 86 5.39 20.40 23.17
N HIS A 87 6.34 19.51 23.46
CA HIS A 87 7.03 18.69 22.46
C HIS A 87 6.58 17.22 22.48
N LEU A 88 5.83 16.77 23.49
CA LEU A 88 5.42 15.37 23.64
C LEU A 88 4.65 14.86 22.41
N HIS A 89 3.68 15.63 21.90
CA HIS A 89 2.96 15.26 20.67
C HIS A 89 3.86 15.15 19.45
N ASN A 90 4.94 15.94 19.37
CA ASN A 90 5.89 15.84 18.26
C ASN A 90 6.73 14.55 18.37
N PHE A 91 7.04 14.09 19.57
CA PHE A 91 7.68 12.79 19.80
C PHE A 91 6.74 11.62 19.44
N GLU A 92 5.45 11.72 19.75
CA GLU A 92 4.46 10.74 19.31
C GLU A 92 4.39 10.68 17.79
N HIS A 93 4.24 11.82 17.11
CA HIS A 93 4.26 11.90 15.64
C HIS A 93 5.55 11.33 15.02
N SER A 94 6.70 11.64 15.64
CA SER A 94 8.00 11.12 15.23
C SER A 94 8.08 9.61 15.40
N SER A 95 7.46 9.06 16.44
CA SER A 95 7.42 7.61 16.71
C SER A 95 6.59 6.85 15.67
N ILE A 96 5.51 7.46 15.14
CA ILE A 96 4.78 6.93 13.97
C ILE A 96 5.71 6.91 12.75
N SER A 97 6.39 8.02 12.47
CA SER A 97 7.29 8.09 11.31
C SER A 97 8.46 7.11 11.43
N MET A 98 8.96 6.89 12.65
CA MET A 98 10.02 5.94 12.95
C MET A 98 9.60 4.49 12.70
N SER A 99 8.35 4.12 12.99
CA SER A 99 7.87 2.75 12.71
C SER A 99 7.81 2.46 11.20
N PHE A 100 7.38 3.43 10.39
CA PHE A 100 7.43 3.32 8.92
C PHE A 100 8.86 3.30 8.36
N LEU A 101 9.78 4.06 8.96
CA LEU A 101 11.21 4.00 8.61
C LEU A 101 11.78 2.60 8.88
N VAL A 102 11.51 2.04 10.06
CA VAL A 102 11.94 0.68 10.43
C VAL A 102 11.34 -0.35 9.48
N TYR A 103 10.05 -0.25 9.14
CA TYR A 103 9.43 -1.09 8.13
C TYR A 103 10.19 -1.05 6.79
N ALA A 104 10.48 0.14 6.26
CA ALA A 104 11.16 0.27 4.97
C ALA A 104 12.59 -0.27 5.00
N VAL A 105 13.33 -0.04 6.09
CA VAL A 105 14.67 -0.60 6.29
C VAL A 105 14.62 -2.13 6.36
N LEU A 106 13.68 -2.70 7.13
CA LEU A 106 13.53 -4.15 7.24
C LEU A 106 13.15 -4.78 5.90
N ALA A 107 12.21 -4.18 5.15
CA ALA A 107 11.84 -4.62 3.82
C ALA A 107 13.06 -4.67 2.87
N LEU A 108 13.90 -3.64 2.93
CA LEU A 108 15.12 -3.56 2.12
C LEU A 108 16.17 -4.60 2.53
N VAL A 109 16.38 -4.79 3.84
CA VAL A 109 17.32 -5.79 4.37
C VAL A 109 16.87 -7.20 4.01
N LEU A 110 15.57 -7.50 4.16
CA LEU A 110 15.01 -8.81 3.85
C LEU A 110 15.12 -9.12 2.34
N ASP A 111 14.83 -8.16 1.45
CA ASP A 111 15.01 -8.37 -0.01
C ASP A 111 16.48 -8.61 -0.38
N ARG A 112 17.43 -7.89 0.27
CA ARG A 112 18.88 -8.06 -0.03
C ARG A 112 19.51 -9.30 0.57
N ALA A 113 19.11 -9.68 1.79
CA ALA A 113 19.65 -10.84 2.48
C ALA A 113 19.20 -12.15 1.81
N ARG A 114 18.15 -12.11 0.98
CA ARG A 114 17.55 -13.28 0.30
C ARG A 114 17.35 -14.49 1.23
N PRO A 115 16.73 -14.33 2.42
CA PRO A 115 16.30 -15.49 3.19
C PRO A 115 15.23 -16.26 2.41
N ARG A 116 14.75 -17.39 2.94
CA ARG A 116 13.65 -18.15 2.30
C ARG A 116 12.49 -17.21 1.97
N ALA A 117 12.08 -17.19 0.69
CA ALA A 117 11.14 -16.20 0.15
C ALA A 117 9.86 -16.04 0.99
N ALA A 118 9.24 -17.16 1.38
CA ALA A 118 8.04 -17.15 2.21
C ALA A 118 8.24 -16.48 3.59
N ALA A 119 9.41 -16.66 4.22
CA ALA A 119 9.73 -16.01 5.49
C ALA A 119 9.97 -14.51 5.31
N SER A 120 10.63 -14.11 4.21
CA SER A 120 10.87 -12.71 3.86
C SER A 120 9.57 -11.92 3.69
N GLU A 121 8.62 -12.46 2.94
CA GLU A 121 7.32 -11.82 2.68
C GLU A 121 6.50 -11.67 3.97
N GLY A 122 6.41 -12.75 4.76
CA GLY A 122 5.70 -12.74 6.04
C GLY A 122 6.31 -11.76 7.05
N LEU A 123 7.64 -11.69 7.17
CA LEU A 123 8.33 -10.75 8.05
C LEU A 123 8.14 -9.29 7.59
N THR A 124 8.09 -9.05 6.27
CA THR A 124 7.84 -7.71 5.74
C THR A 124 6.40 -7.27 6.02
N MET A 125 5.42 -8.17 5.88
CA MET A 125 4.03 -7.93 6.27
C MET A 125 3.91 -7.67 7.79
N LEU A 126 4.63 -8.42 8.61
CA LEU A 126 4.67 -8.20 10.06
C LEU A 126 5.23 -6.83 10.42
N ALA A 127 6.32 -6.40 9.78
CA ALA A 127 6.89 -5.07 9.99
C ALA A 127 5.91 -3.95 9.58
N ALA A 128 5.19 -4.12 8.46
CA ALA A 128 4.14 -3.19 8.04
C ALA A 128 2.97 -3.16 9.03
N ALA A 129 2.53 -4.33 9.52
CA ALA A 129 1.47 -4.43 10.53
C ALA A 129 1.90 -3.75 11.84
N ALA A 130 3.16 -3.90 12.27
CA ALA A 130 3.69 -3.20 13.44
C ALA A 130 3.69 -1.67 13.24
N ALA A 131 4.02 -1.19 12.04
CA ALA A 131 3.93 0.24 11.72
C ALA A 131 2.49 0.77 11.79
N PHE A 132 1.52 0.07 11.18
CA PHE A 132 0.10 0.44 11.28
C PHE A 132 -0.45 0.31 12.70
N SER A 133 0.02 -0.65 13.48
CA SER A 133 -0.36 -0.81 14.89
C SER A 133 0.10 0.40 15.71
N GLN A 134 1.35 0.82 15.52
CA GLN A 134 1.90 1.99 16.18
C GLN A 134 1.20 3.28 15.73
N GLN A 135 0.90 3.40 14.44
CA GLN A 135 0.11 4.50 13.91
C GLN A 135 -1.27 4.56 14.60
N LEU A 136 -2.01 3.46 14.62
CA LEU A 136 -3.33 3.39 15.25
C LEU A 136 -3.28 3.72 16.74
N LEU A 137 -2.33 3.15 17.48
CA LEU A 137 -2.19 3.33 18.92
C LEU A 137 -1.90 4.80 19.27
N LEU A 138 -0.94 5.42 18.57
CA LEU A 138 -0.57 6.80 18.82
C LEU A 138 -1.68 7.76 18.37
N PHE A 139 -2.36 7.51 17.24
CA PHE A 139 -3.55 8.30 16.89
C PHE A 139 -4.70 8.11 17.88
N HIS A 140 -4.85 6.93 18.49
CA HIS A 140 -5.88 6.71 19.50
C HIS A 140 -5.62 7.58 20.74
N PHE A 141 -4.42 7.50 21.32
CA PHE A 141 -4.06 8.31 22.49
C PHE A 141 -3.98 9.81 22.16
N HIS A 142 -3.52 10.18 20.96
CA HIS A 142 -3.55 11.56 20.50
C HIS A 142 -4.98 12.07 20.29
N SER A 143 -5.87 11.22 19.75
CA SER A 143 -7.26 11.59 19.50
C SER A 143 -8.12 11.63 20.75
N THR A 144 -7.72 10.99 21.84
CA THR A 144 -8.41 11.18 23.13
C THR A 144 -8.25 12.60 23.69
N ASP A 145 -7.25 13.35 23.20
CA ASP A 145 -7.11 14.79 23.51
C ASP A 145 -8.09 15.65 22.67
N HIS A 146 -8.59 15.12 21.55
CA HIS A 146 -9.46 15.84 20.61
C HIS A 146 -10.95 15.60 20.94
N MET A 147 -11.62 16.64 21.42
CA MET A 147 -13.08 16.62 21.67
C MET A 147 -13.86 17.32 20.54
N GLY A 148 -15.15 17.02 20.42
CA GLY A 148 -16.04 17.72 19.49
C GLY A 148 -15.89 17.29 18.03
N VAL A 149 -15.71 18.25 17.11
CA VAL A 149 -15.67 18.00 15.66
C VAL A 149 -14.36 17.37 15.23
N GLU A 150 -13.23 17.86 15.74
CA GLU A 150 -11.90 17.33 15.47
C GLU A 150 -11.76 15.87 15.90
N GLY A 151 -12.29 15.53 17.08
CA GLY A 151 -12.33 14.14 17.56
C GLY A 151 -13.12 13.22 16.62
N GLN A 152 -14.24 13.69 16.05
CA GLN A 152 -15.03 12.90 15.10
C GLN A 152 -14.23 12.54 13.84
N TYR A 153 -13.49 13.50 13.28
CA TYR A 153 -12.61 13.28 12.13
C TYR A 153 -11.52 12.24 12.43
N HIS A 154 -10.88 12.35 13.59
CA HIS A 154 -9.77 11.47 13.98
C HIS A 154 -10.24 10.06 14.36
N VAL A 155 -11.42 9.90 14.98
CA VAL A 155 -12.01 8.58 15.22
C VAL A 155 -12.28 7.86 13.89
N ILE A 156 -12.81 8.57 12.90
CA ILE A 156 -13.01 8.01 11.56
C ILE A 156 -11.67 7.62 10.90
N LEU A 157 -10.63 8.46 11.04
CA LEU A 157 -9.29 8.13 10.56
C LEU A 157 -8.78 6.83 11.20
N GLN A 158 -8.94 6.66 12.50
CA GLN A 158 -8.56 5.44 13.23
C GLN A 158 -9.27 4.19 12.68
N VAL A 159 -10.56 4.29 12.33
CA VAL A 159 -11.29 3.18 11.71
C VAL A 159 -10.67 2.79 10.36
N VAL A 160 -10.29 3.76 9.52
CA VAL A 160 -9.63 3.47 8.24
C VAL A 160 -8.24 2.85 8.45
N ILE A 161 -7.46 3.36 9.42
CA ILE A 161 -6.16 2.78 9.80
C ILE A 161 -6.33 1.34 10.29
N PHE A 162 -7.36 1.07 11.10
CA PHE A 162 -7.67 -0.27 11.57
C PHE A 162 -7.96 -1.24 10.42
N VAL A 163 -8.68 -0.80 9.37
CA VAL A 163 -8.88 -1.63 8.16
C VAL A 163 -7.56 -1.94 7.46
N SER A 164 -6.65 -0.97 7.34
CA SER A 164 -5.31 -1.21 6.77
C SER A 164 -4.46 -2.15 7.63
N LEU A 165 -4.53 -2.02 8.95
CA LEU A 165 -3.88 -2.95 9.88
C LEU A 165 -4.43 -4.37 9.74
N LEU A 166 -5.75 -4.52 9.82
CA LEU A 166 -6.43 -5.81 9.75
C LEU A 166 -6.11 -6.53 8.43
N THR A 167 -6.21 -5.83 7.31
CA THR A 167 -5.88 -6.41 5.99
C THR A 167 -4.39 -6.72 5.83
N THR A 168 -3.50 -5.96 6.48
CA THR A 168 -2.07 -6.29 6.52
C THR A 168 -1.81 -7.57 7.31
N ILE A 169 -2.45 -7.75 8.48
CA ILE A 169 -2.39 -8.98 9.28
C ILE A 169 -2.98 -10.16 8.49
N MET A 170 -4.14 -9.99 7.87
CA MET A 170 -4.73 -11.01 7.00
C MET A 170 -3.80 -11.41 5.86
N GLY A 171 -3.00 -10.48 5.32
CA GLY A 171 -2.01 -10.74 4.28
C GLY A 171 -0.89 -11.71 4.71
N ILE A 172 -0.63 -11.85 6.01
CA ILE A 172 0.31 -12.84 6.55
C ILE A 172 -0.27 -14.26 6.40
N PHE A 173 -1.56 -14.41 6.72
CA PHE A 173 -2.23 -15.72 6.70
C PHE A 173 -2.78 -16.09 5.31
N LEU A 174 -3.09 -15.09 4.49
CA LEU A 174 -3.70 -15.22 3.17
C LEU A 174 -2.88 -14.50 2.09
N PRO A 175 -1.59 -14.86 1.89
CA PRO A 175 -0.70 -14.14 0.98
C PRO A 175 -1.16 -14.17 -0.48
N LYS A 176 -1.93 -15.19 -0.89
CA LYS A 176 -2.46 -15.30 -2.26
C LYS A 176 -3.82 -14.61 -2.48
N SER A 177 -4.37 -13.97 -1.45
CA SER A 177 -5.69 -13.33 -1.57
C SER A 177 -5.56 -11.95 -2.22
N PHE A 178 -6.00 -11.85 -3.48
CA PHE A 178 -6.09 -10.58 -4.20
C PHE A 178 -6.97 -9.57 -3.46
N LEU A 179 -8.15 -9.98 -2.99
CA LEU A 179 -9.07 -9.08 -2.29
C LEU A 179 -8.46 -8.46 -1.03
N VAL A 180 -7.69 -9.23 -0.26
CA VAL A 180 -6.99 -8.70 0.93
C VAL A 180 -5.99 -7.61 0.53
N SER A 181 -5.22 -7.84 -0.54
CA SER A 181 -4.28 -6.84 -1.05
C SER A 181 -5.00 -5.59 -1.61
N LEU A 182 -6.13 -5.78 -2.29
CA LEU A 182 -6.93 -4.71 -2.87
C LEU A 182 -7.52 -3.80 -1.80
N VAL A 183 -8.13 -4.38 -0.75
CA VAL A 183 -8.69 -3.62 0.37
C VAL A 183 -7.57 -2.94 1.18
N ARG A 184 -6.41 -3.60 1.36
CA ARG A 184 -5.24 -2.96 1.99
C ARG A 184 -4.80 -1.72 1.22
N SER A 185 -4.53 -1.84 -0.07
CA SER A 185 -4.07 -0.71 -0.89
C SER A 185 -5.11 0.42 -0.97
N SER A 186 -6.39 0.07 -1.15
CA SER A 186 -7.49 1.02 -1.15
C SER A 186 -7.60 1.77 0.18
N SER A 187 -7.54 1.05 1.31
CA SER A 187 -7.61 1.70 2.64
C SER A 187 -6.41 2.61 2.91
N ILE A 188 -5.19 2.24 2.49
CA ILE A 188 -4.00 3.11 2.58
C ILE A 188 -4.20 4.40 1.77
N ALA A 189 -4.68 4.30 0.52
CA ALA A 189 -4.99 5.48 -0.29
C ALA A 189 -6.06 6.34 0.38
N PHE A 190 -7.09 5.70 0.95
CA PHE A 190 -8.20 6.38 1.60
C PHE A 190 -7.80 7.05 2.93
N GLN A 191 -6.85 6.49 3.69
CA GLN A 191 -6.22 7.22 4.81
C GLN A 191 -5.65 8.55 4.33
N GLY A 192 -4.94 8.53 3.20
CA GLY A 192 -4.35 9.73 2.61
C GLY A 192 -5.40 10.77 2.19
N VAL A 193 -6.48 10.33 1.52
CA VAL A 193 -7.60 11.21 1.17
C VAL A 193 -8.22 11.82 2.42
N TRP A 194 -8.47 11.01 3.45
CA TRP A 194 -9.08 11.47 4.68
C TRP A 194 -8.18 12.44 5.45
N LEU A 195 -6.86 12.21 5.48
CA LEU A 195 -5.90 13.18 6.05
C LEU A 195 -5.96 14.54 5.33
N ILE A 196 -6.03 14.56 4.00
CA ILE A 196 -6.18 15.81 3.23
C ILE A 196 -7.50 16.50 3.60
N VAL A 197 -8.58 15.75 3.74
CA VAL A 197 -9.90 16.27 4.17
C VAL A 197 -9.80 16.88 5.55
N ILE A 198 -9.21 16.20 6.53
CA ILE A 198 -9.00 16.73 7.89
C ILE A 198 -8.24 18.06 7.84
N GLY A 199 -7.13 18.10 7.10
CA GLY A 199 -6.33 19.31 6.92
C GLY A 199 -7.16 20.46 6.34
N CYS A 200 -7.94 20.21 5.29
CA CYS A 200 -8.79 21.24 4.68
C CYS A 200 -9.94 21.69 5.58
N MET A 201 -10.69 20.76 6.15
CA MET A 201 -11.95 21.04 6.85
C MET A 201 -11.74 21.70 8.22
N LEU A 202 -10.67 21.36 8.94
CA LEU A 202 -10.41 21.93 10.27
C LEU A 202 -9.63 23.24 10.24
N TYR A 203 -8.84 23.49 9.19
CA TYR A 203 -7.91 24.64 9.15
C TYR A 203 -8.27 25.70 8.11
N ARG A 204 -9.38 25.55 7.36
CA ARG A 204 -9.88 26.57 6.42
C ARG A 204 -11.16 27.20 6.97
N PRO A 205 -11.17 28.51 7.33
CA PRO A 205 -12.35 29.17 7.90
C PRO A 205 -13.62 29.05 7.06
N SER A 206 -13.49 29.03 5.72
CA SER A 206 -14.61 28.92 4.78
C SER A 206 -15.33 27.57 4.80
N LEU A 207 -14.70 26.53 5.36
CA LEU A 207 -15.21 25.16 5.39
C LEU A 207 -15.79 24.77 6.77
N ILE A 208 -15.73 25.68 7.74
CA ILE A 208 -16.21 25.42 9.09
C ILE A 208 -17.76 25.35 9.10
N PRO A 209 -18.35 24.31 9.74
CA PRO A 209 -19.79 24.16 9.83
C PRO A 209 -20.48 25.36 10.49
N LYS A 210 -21.70 25.67 10.04
CA LYS A 210 -22.53 26.75 10.60
C LYS A 210 -22.72 26.57 12.11
N GLY A 211 -22.44 27.62 12.88
CA GLY A 211 -22.53 27.60 14.34
C GLY A 211 -21.26 27.10 15.03
N CYS A 212 -20.20 26.79 14.26
CA CYS A 212 -18.87 26.52 14.77
C CYS A 212 -17.89 27.61 14.31
N TYR A 213 -16.82 27.77 15.06
CA TYR A 213 -15.79 28.77 14.82
C TYR A 213 -14.42 28.20 15.22
N ILE A 214 -13.39 28.72 14.57
CA ILE A 214 -12.01 28.40 14.91
C ILE A 214 -11.62 29.22 16.14
N HIS A 215 -11.14 28.55 17.17
CA HIS A 215 -10.62 29.17 18.38
C HIS A 215 -9.15 28.83 18.53
N ASP A 216 -8.32 29.86 18.60
CA ASP A 216 -6.88 29.72 18.80
C ASP A 216 -6.58 29.83 20.31
N GLU A 217 -6.24 28.71 20.94
CA GLU A 217 -5.79 28.68 22.34
C GLU A 217 -4.27 28.92 22.48
N GLY A 218 -3.62 29.48 21.46
CA GLY A 218 -2.20 29.78 21.38
C GLY A 218 -1.29 28.55 21.19
N ARG A 219 -1.76 27.36 21.59
CA ARG A 219 -1.05 26.07 21.45
C ARG A 219 -1.68 25.12 20.43
N HIS A 220 -3.01 25.16 20.29
CA HIS A 220 -3.77 24.36 19.34
C HIS A 220 -4.93 25.17 18.76
N ILE A 221 -5.15 25.00 17.47
CA ILE A 221 -6.30 25.55 16.76
C ILE A 221 -7.40 24.50 16.86
N ILE A 222 -8.46 24.83 17.59
CA ILE A 222 -9.57 23.91 17.81
C ILE A 222 -10.87 24.49 17.25
N VAL A 223 -11.72 23.63 16.72
CA VAL A 223 -13.04 24.00 16.22
C VAL A 223 -14.05 23.85 17.37
N LYS A 224 -14.52 24.98 17.91
CA LYS A 224 -15.59 25.01 18.93
C LYS A 224 -16.92 25.34 18.29
N CYS A 225 -18.01 24.82 18.85
CA CYS A 225 -19.37 25.12 18.41
C CYS A 225 -20.13 25.87 19.51
N SER A 226 -20.98 26.82 19.11
CA SER A 226 -21.68 27.71 20.05
C SER A 226 -22.83 27.03 20.81
N THR A 227 -23.40 25.97 20.25
CA THR A 227 -24.52 25.22 20.83
C THR A 227 -24.34 23.72 20.59
N GLU A 228 -25.00 22.89 21.42
CA GLU A 228 -25.04 21.43 21.23
C GLU A 228 -25.68 21.03 19.89
N GLU A 229 -26.70 21.77 19.44
CA GLU A 229 -27.31 21.56 18.13
C GLU A 229 -26.32 21.79 16.98
N ALA A 230 -25.50 22.84 17.07
CA ALA A 230 -24.46 23.11 16.08
C ALA A 230 -23.37 22.04 16.09
N LEU A 231 -22.99 21.54 17.29
CA LEU A 231 -22.04 20.44 17.43
C LEU A 231 -22.57 19.14 16.82
N HIS A 232 -23.82 18.78 17.12
CA HIS A 232 -24.47 17.59 16.56
C HIS A 232 -24.57 17.67 15.04
N ARG A 233 -24.96 18.83 14.51
CA ARG A 233 -24.97 19.12 13.07
C ARG A 233 -23.58 18.93 12.47
N ALA A 234 -22.55 19.52 13.06
CA ALA A 234 -21.18 19.44 12.56
C ALA A 234 -20.71 17.98 12.50
N LYS A 235 -20.89 17.20 13.57
CA LYS A 235 -20.54 15.75 13.58
C LYS A 235 -21.30 14.95 12.52
N SER A 236 -22.58 15.26 12.31
CA SER A 236 -23.39 14.61 11.27
C SER A 236 -22.89 14.94 9.86
N LEU A 237 -22.42 16.17 9.61
CA LEU A 237 -21.80 16.55 8.35
C LEU A 237 -20.49 15.78 8.09
N VAL A 238 -19.65 15.61 9.12
CA VAL A 238 -18.43 14.77 9.01
C VAL A 238 -18.79 13.34 8.59
N ASN A 239 -19.84 12.76 9.21
CA ASN A 239 -20.29 11.40 8.88
C ASN A 239 -20.81 11.30 7.44
N LEU A 240 -21.55 12.31 6.96
CA LEU A 240 -22.06 12.36 5.59
C LEU A 240 -20.91 12.51 4.58
N GLU A 241 -19.95 13.39 4.86
CA GLU A 241 -18.75 13.56 4.03
C GLU A 241 -17.98 12.25 3.90
N PHE A 242 -17.71 11.58 5.02
CA PHE A 242 -17.08 10.27 5.01
C PHE A 242 -17.88 9.26 4.19
N SER A 243 -19.21 9.22 4.38
CA SER A 243 -20.08 8.28 3.66
C SER A 243 -20.02 8.47 2.14
N TRP A 244 -20.04 9.71 1.67
CA TRP A 244 -19.95 10.00 0.23
C TRP A 244 -18.56 9.71 -0.34
N LEU A 245 -17.50 10.05 0.40
CA LEU A 245 -16.13 9.71 0.01
C LEU A 245 -15.91 8.20 -0.03
N PHE A 246 -16.51 7.45 0.91
CA PHE A 246 -16.43 6.00 0.95
C PHE A 246 -17.11 5.34 -0.27
N VAL A 247 -18.31 5.82 -0.63
CA VAL A 247 -18.99 5.39 -1.87
C VAL A 247 -18.14 5.71 -3.09
N THR A 248 -17.58 6.93 -3.16
CA THR A 248 -16.71 7.36 -4.26
C THR A 248 -15.47 6.49 -4.37
N ASN A 249 -14.82 6.18 -3.26
CA ASN A 249 -13.66 5.29 -3.21
C ASN A 249 -14.01 3.89 -3.71
N THR A 250 -15.19 3.36 -3.33
CA THR A 250 -15.65 2.05 -3.80
C THR A 250 -15.86 2.04 -5.31
N LEU A 251 -16.55 3.04 -5.85
CA LEU A 251 -16.75 3.21 -7.28
C LEU A 251 -15.41 3.34 -8.02
N PHE A 252 -14.48 4.13 -7.48
CA PHE A 252 -13.15 4.31 -8.03
C PHE A 252 -12.38 3.00 -8.10
N VAL A 253 -12.32 2.23 -7.02
CA VAL A 253 -11.58 0.95 -6.95
C VAL A 253 -12.14 -0.06 -7.95
N VAL A 254 -13.47 -0.21 -8.01
CA VAL A 254 -14.12 -1.14 -8.95
C VAL A 254 -13.90 -0.69 -10.39
N THR A 255 -14.03 0.61 -10.67
CA THR A 255 -13.80 1.16 -12.02
C THR A 255 -12.35 0.97 -12.44
N LEU A 256 -11.39 1.26 -11.56
CA LEU A 256 -9.97 1.05 -11.83
C LEU A 256 -9.66 -0.42 -12.11
N TYR A 257 -10.24 -1.34 -11.33
CA TYR A 257 -10.12 -2.77 -11.59
C TYR A 257 -10.61 -3.13 -13.00
N LEU A 258 -11.84 -2.73 -13.37
CA LEU A 258 -12.41 -3.04 -14.68
C LEU A 258 -11.58 -2.47 -15.84
N ILE A 259 -11.05 -1.25 -15.68
CA ILE A 259 -10.18 -0.64 -16.69
C ILE A 259 -8.89 -1.46 -16.85
N LEU A 260 -8.23 -1.81 -15.74
CA LEU A 260 -6.96 -2.52 -15.79
C LEU A 260 -7.12 -3.98 -16.21
N ASP A 261 -8.23 -4.62 -15.86
CA ASP A 261 -8.58 -5.96 -16.31
C ASP A 261 -8.74 -5.99 -17.83
N ARG A 262 -9.42 -4.99 -18.41
CA ARG A 262 -9.48 -4.85 -19.86
C ARG A 262 -8.12 -4.61 -20.50
N VAL A 263 -7.29 -3.76 -19.90
CA VAL A 263 -5.98 -3.39 -20.45
C VAL A 263 -4.96 -4.54 -20.34
N TYR A 264 -4.94 -5.28 -19.24
CA TYR A 264 -3.92 -6.30 -18.97
C TYR A 264 -4.42 -7.74 -19.11
N GLY A 265 -5.70 -8.01 -18.87
CA GLY A 265 -6.31 -9.34 -18.99
C GLY A 265 -6.39 -9.82 -20.44
N GLU A 266 -6.82 -8.97 -21.38
CA GLU A 266 -6.87 -9.31 -22.82
C GLU A 266 -5.47 -9.70 -23.36
N ASN A 267 -4.42 -9.05 -22.85
CA ASN A 267 -3.03 -9.34 -23.24
C ASN A 267 -2.56 -10.73 -22.78
N VAL A 268 -3.06 -11.24 -21.64
CA VAL A 268 -2.73 -12.58 -21.16
C VAL A 268 -3.40 -13.64 -22.03
N GLU A 269 -4.66 -13.44 -22.40
CA GLU A 269 -5.40 -14.36 -23.25
C GLU A 269 -4.73 -14.47 -24.64
N TYR A 270 -4.34 -13.34 -25.24
CA TYR A 270 -3.63 -13.33 -26.52
C TYR A 270 -2.23 -13.99 -26.45
N SER A 271 -1.44 -13.71 -25.40
CA SER A 271 -0.14 -14.37 -25.21
C SER A 271 -0.27 -15.87 -24.97
N SER A 272 -1.28 -16.31 -24.23
CA SER A 272 -1.54 -17.74 -24.00
C SER A 272 -1.94 -18.47 -25.28
N LEU A 273 -2.78 -17.87 -26.13
CA LEU A 273 -3.14 -18.40 -27.44
C LEU A 273 -1.94 -18.47 -28.39
N THR A 274 -1.08 -17.44 -28.39
CA THR A 274 0.13 -17.41 -29.23
C THR A 274 1.13 -18.46 -28.79
N THR A 275 1.35 -18.61 -27.47
CA THR A 275 2.26 -19.62 -26.90
C THR A 275 1.76 -21.03 -27.17
N ASN A 276 0.46 -21.28 -27.01
CA ASN A 276 -0.14 -22.56 -27.34
C ASN A 276 0.00 -22.85 -28.84
N ASN A 277 -0.30 -21.90 -29.72
CA ASN A 277 -0.14 -22.08 -31.17
C ASN A 277 1.31 -22.35 -31.58
N GLN A 278 2.29 -21.66 -30.98
CA GLN A 278 3.72 -21.95 -31.20
C GLN A 278 4.10 -23.34 -30.70
N THR A 279 3.60 -23.76 -29.54
CA THR A 279 3.86 -25.11 -29.00
C THR A 279 3.26 -26.19 -29.92
N TYR A 280 2.04 -25.97 -30.43
CA TYR A 280 1.43 -26.87 -31.41
C TYR A 280 2.19 -26.91 -32.74
N GLN A 281 2.73 -25.77 -33.21
CA GLN A 281 3.54 -25.72 -34.43
C GLN A 281 4.91 -26.40 -34.25
N ASP A 282 5.60 -26.18 -33.13
CA ASP A 282 6.87 -26.83 -32.82
C ASP A 282 6.68 -28.35 -32.64
N ASP A 283 5.59 -28.79 -32.00
CA ASP A 283 5.24 -30.20 -31.86
C ASP A 283 4.91 -30.85 -33.22
N GLU A 284 4.19 -30.15 -34.11
CA GLU A 284 3.91 -30.64 -35.48
C GLU A 284 5.19 -30.72 -36.34
N GLU A 285 6.09 -29.73 -36.27
CA GLU A 285 7.36 -29.74 -37.00
C GLU A 285 8.29 -30.86 -36.50
N GLN A 286 8.41 -31.07 -35.19
CA GLN A 286 9.17 -32.20 -34.61
C GLN A 286 8.55 -33.56 -34.97
N HIS A 287 7.21 -33.65 -35.02
CA HIS A 287 6.53 -34.89 -35.41
C HIS A 287 6.67 -35.18 -36.92
N PHE A 288 6.87 -34.15 -37.76
CA PHE A 288 7.12 -34.28 -39.19
C PHE A 288 8.59 -34.66 -39.49
N GLU A 289 9.58 -34.05 -38.80
CA GLU A 289 11.00 -34.41 -38.94
C GLU A 289 11.30 -35.84 -38.45
N SER A 290 10.68 -36.29 -37.36
CA SER A 290 10.86 -37.67 -36.87
C SER A 290 10.31 -38.72 -37.85
N LYS A 291 9.17 -38.44 -38.51
CA LYS A 291 8.58 -39.32 -39.55
C LYS A 291 9.37 -39.31 -40.86
N SER A 292 10.00 -38.18 -41.21
CA SER A 292 10.88 -38.06 -42.38
C SER A 292 12.13 -38.93 -42.22
N THR A 293 12.75 -38.88 -41.04
CA THR A 293 14.02 -39.59 -40.76
C THR A 293 13.83 -41.11 -40.65
N GLN A 294 12.63 -41.59 -40.30
CA GLN A 294 12.35 -43.02 -40.17
C GLN A 294 12.03 -43.72 -41.52
N LYS A 295 11.79 -42.97 -42.60
CA LYS A 295 11.33 -43.52 -43.89
C LYS A 295 12.43 -43.92 -44.89
N THR A 296 13.71 -43.74 -44.57
CA THR A 296 14.83 -44.01 -45.51
C THR A 296 15.59 -45.32 -45.26
N SER A 297 15.16 -46.17 -44.33
CA SER A 297 15.82 -47.45 -44.05
C SER A 297 14.85 -48.63 -44.20
N PHE A 298 14.50 -49.05 -45.42
CA PHE A 298 14.08 -50.44 -45.71
C PHE A 298 13.78 -50.65 -47.21
N VAL A 299 14.78 -51.09 -48.00
CA VAL A 299 14.71 -52.00 -49.18
C VAL A 299 16.18 -52.38 -49.46
N GLN A 300 16.66 -53.63 -49.42
CA GLN A 300 16.59 -54.63 -50.51
C GLN A 300 17.15 -55.98 -49.98
N MET A 301 16.31 -57.02 -49.87
CA MET A 301 16.20 -58.20 -50.76
C MET A 301 17.31 -59.26 -50.61
N GLY A 302 16.90 -60.49 -50.25
CA GLY A 302 17.78 -61.64 -50.04
C GLY A 302 17.97 -62.56 -51.25
N LYS A 303 18.55 -63.74 -50.91
CA LYS A 303 18.82 -64.98 -51.68
C LYS A 303 20.05 -64.99 -52.61
N LEU A 304 21.08 -65.79 -52.28
CA LEU A 304 21.21 -67.21 -52.67
C LEU A 304 22.52 -67.86 -52.15
N VAL A 305 22.32 -69.10 -51.68
CA VAL A 305 23.22 -70.25 -51.46
C VAL A 305 24.61 -70.23 -52.12
N GLY A 306 25.63 -70.64 -51.36
CA GLY A 306 26.94 -71.06 -51.86
C GLY A 306 27.78 -71.78 -50.80
N HIS A 307 27.93 -73.09 -50.99
CA HIS A 307 28.71 -74.08 -50.22
C HIS A 307 30.22 -73.75 -50.16
N GLY A 308 30.94 -74.17 -49.11
CA GLY A 308 32.41 -74.27 -49.20
C GLY A 308 33.16 -74.30 -47.87
N GLN A 309 33.75 -75.47 -47.57
CA GLN A 309 34.46 -75.86 -46.36
C GLN A 309 35.98 -75.65 -46.51
N LYS A 310 36.72 -75.66 -45.38
CA LYS A 310 38.20 -75.69 -45.17
C LYS A 310 38.88 -74.31 -45.27
N MET A 311 39.79 -73.92 -44.37
CA MET A 311 40.73 -74.65 -43.51
C MET A 311 40.97 -73.85 -42.22
#